data_AF-A0A1I2IE32-F1
#
_entry.id   AF-A0A1I2IE32-F1
#
_cell.length_a   1.000
_cell.length_b   1.000
_cell.length_c   1.000
_cell.angle_alpha   90.00
_cell.angle_beta   90.00
_cell.angle_gamma   90.00
#
_symmetry.space_group_name_H-M   'P 1'
#
loop_
_entity.id
_entity.type
_entity.pdbx_description
1 polymer ?
#
loop_
_entity_poly.entity_id
_entity_poly.type
_entity_poly.pdbx_seq_one_letter_code
_entity_poly.pdbx_strand_id
1 'polypeptide(L)'
;METTPSTPTVQHQRDLAAAYVDATMRTSGVTWDDSQANEYAQECLLGDGTSGALYNLARIGAGVPDPEAAVRTVGRSWAADGLTVKYSESSLNDGSRQFVVNGAGGAVERIQFGAATVRSSLAAVSRCGTGDAADLG
;
A
#
# COMPACT_ATOMS: atom_id res chain seq x y z
N MET A 1 3.85 -36.93 5.86
CA MET A 1 2.82 -35.92 6.20
C MET A 1 3.44 -34.57 5.91
N GLU A 2 3.14 -34.02 4.74
CA GLU A 2 3.53 -32.65 4.40
C GLU A 2 2.59 -31.72 5.17
N THR A 3 3.16 -30.91 6.06
CA THR A 3 2.46 -29.79 6.68
C THR A 3 2.21 -28.77 5.59
N THR A 4 1.03 -28.78 4.98
CA THR A 4 0.62 -27.72 4.06
C THR A 4 0.78 -26.39 4.80
N PRO A 5 1.54 -25.41 4.27
CA PRO A 5 1.65 -24.12 4.93
C PRO A 5 0.24 -23.52 5.02
N SER A 6 -0.27 -23.41 6.25
CA SER A 6 -1.57 -22.80 6.51
C SER A 6 -1.58 -21.40 5.93
N THR A 7 -2.54 -21.11 5.05
CA THR A 7 -2.75 -19.77 4.52
C THR A 7 -2.82 -18.76 5.68
N PRO A 8 -2.00 -17.69 5.69
CA PRO A 8 -1.99 -16.75 6.80
C PRO A 8 -3.34 -16.06 6.98
N THR A 9 -3.63 -15.63 8.21
CA THR A 9 -4.88 -14.92 8.54
C THR A 9 -4.90 -13.53 7.92
N VAL A 10 -6.11 -12.99 7.72
CA VAL A 10 -6.31 -11.62 7.25
C VAL A 10 -5.66 -10.60 8.19
N GLN A 11 -5.69 -10.81 9.51
CA GLN A 11 -5.00 -9.93 10.47
C GLN A 11 -3.48 -9.95 10.27
N HIS A 12 -2.89 -11.11 10.02
CA HIS A 12 -1.46 -11.19 9.72
C HIS A 12 -1.11 -10.42 8.43
N GLN A 13 -1.91 -10.55 7.38
CA GLN A 13 -1.70 -9.82 6.12
C GLN A 13 -1.87 -8.31 6.29
N ARG A 14 -2.85 -7.90 7.10
CA ARG A 14 -3.06 -6.51 7.49
C ARG A 14 -1.83 -5.94 8.19
N ASP A 15 -1.29 -6.64 9.17
CA ASP A 15 -0.15 -6.15 9.95
C ASP A 15 1.11 -6.00 9.09
N LEU A 16 1.34 -6.94 8.16
CA LEU A 16 2.41 -6.82 7.17
C LEU A 16 2.21 -5.59 6.26
N ALA A 17 1.00 -5.37 5.77
CA ALA A 17 0.69 -4.21 4.94
C ALA A 17 0.82 -2.89 5.71
N ALA A 18 0.36 -2.84 6.95
CA ALA A 18 0.50 -1.68 7.83
C ALA A 18 1.98 -1.36 8.10
N ALA A 19 2.79 -2.35 8.45
CA ALA A 19 4.23 -2.16 8.65
C ALA A 19 4.92 -1.61 7.39
N TYR A 20 4.50 -2.07 6.20
CA TYR A 20 5.04 -1.59 4.92
C TYR A 20 4.59 -0.17 4.58
N VAL A 21 3.34 0.18 4.91
CA VAL A 21 2.83 1.56 4.84
C VAL A 21 3.64 2.47 5.76
N ASP A 22 3.87 2.10 7.02
CA ASP A 22 4.62 2.89 8.00
C ASP A 22 6.10 3.06 7.60
N ALA A 23 6.71 2.03 7.02
CA ALA A 23 8.06 2.12 6.46
C ALA A 23 8.11 3.08 5.26
N THR A 24 7.12 3.01 4.37
CA THR A 24 7.00 3.92 3.22
C THR A 24 6.79 5.36 3.66
N MET A 25 5.93 5.59 4.66
CA MET A 25 5.65 6.91 5.23
C MET A 25 6.90 7.58 5.78
N ARG A 26 7.77 6.82 6.47
CA ARG A 26 9.05 7.32 6.98
C ARG A 26 10.05 7.61 5.87
N THR A 27 10.05 6.79 4.82
CA THR A 27 11.00 6.89 3.69
C THR A 27 10.65 8.04 2.74
N SER A 28 9.37 8.40 2.60
CA SER A 28 8.91 9.38 1.62
C SER A 28 9.28 10.82 1.95
N GLY A 29 9.59 11.14 3.21
CA GLY A 29 9.80 12.51 3.66
C GLY A 29 8.54 13.38 3.65
N VAL A 30 7.36 12.77 3.48
CA VAL A 30 6.05 13.44 3.52
C VAL A 30 5.60 13.62 4.98
N THR A 31 5.00 14.77 5.28
CA THR A 31 4.22 14.95 6.51
C THR A 31 2.82 14.38 6.31
N TRP A 32 2.47 13.34 7.07
CA TRP A 32 1.20 12.63 6.96
C TRP A 32 0.13 13.18 7.90
N ASP A 33 -1.12 13.14 7.48
CA ASP A 33 -2.29 13.53 8.28
C ASP A 33 -3.01 12.27 8.78
N ASP A 34 -2.80 11.94 10.05
CA ASP A 34 -3.41 10.76 10.68
C ASP A 34 -4.94 10.84 10.71
N SER A 35 -5.52 12.04 10.70
CA SER A 35 -6.99 12.21 10.66
C SER A 35 -7.59 11.82 9.30
N GLN A 36 -6.76 11.71 8.26
CA GLN A 36 -7.14 11.24 6.93
C GLN A 36 -6.68 9.81 6.64
N ALA A 37 -6.23 9.07 7.65
CA ALA A 37 -6.01 7.64 7.53
C ALA A 37 -7.34 6.94 7.31
N ASN A 38 -7.42 6.12 6.27
CA ASN A 38 -8.56 5.26 6.00
C ASN A 38 -8.10 3.81 5.89
N GLU A 39 -8.88 2.91 6.46
CA GLU A 39 -8.60 1.48 6.46
C GLU A 39 -9.92 0.71 6.46
N TYR A 40 -10.05 -0.26 5.57
CA TYR A 40 -11.24 -1.08 5.49
C TYR A 40 -10.92 -2.48 4.94
N ALA A 41 -11.66 -3.47 5.45
CA ALA A 41 -11.61 -4.83 4.95
C ALA A 41 -12.48 -4.99 3.70
N GLN A 42 -12.11 -5.92 2.83
CA GLN A 42 -12.89 -6.31 1.66
C GLN A 42 -12.74 -7.82 1.43
N GLU A 43 -13.81 -8.46 0.97
CA GLU A 43 -13.77 -9.87 0.56
C GLU A 43 -12.79 -10.10 -0.60
N CYS A 44 -12.15 -11.25 -0.57
CA CYS A 44 -11.30 -11.74 -1.64
C CYS A 44 -11.41 -13.26 -1.76
N LEU A 45 -10.89 -13.80 -2.86
CA LEU A 45 -10.79 -15.25 -3.05
C LEU A 45 -9.35 -15.69 -2.81
N LEU A 46 -9.20 -16.74 -2.03
CA LEU A 46 -7.94 -17.44 -1.84
C LEU A 46 -7.59 -18.27 -3.07
N GLY A 47 -6.34 -18.70 -3.18
CA GLY A 47 -5.84 -19.45 -4.35
C GLY A 47 -6.52 -20.80 -4.58
N ASP A 48 -7.19 -21.34 -3.55
CA ASP A 48 -7.99 -22.56 -3.59
C ASP A 48 -9.49 -22.30 -3.89
N GLY A 49 -9.86 -21.03 -4.12
CA GLY A 49 -11.22 -20.59 -4.40
C GLY A 49 -12.10 -20.39 -3.16
N THR A 50 -11.56 -20.57 -1.95
CA THR A 50 -12.29 -20.28 -0.70
C THR A 50 -12.35 -18.78 -0.44
N SER A 51 -13.36 -18.34 0.31
CA SER A 51 -13.47 -16.93 0.71
C SER A 51 -12.38 -16.57 1.72
N GLY A 52 -11.84 -15.37 1.55
CA GLY A 52 -10.96 -14.72 2.49
C GLY A 52 -11.24 -13.23 2.56
N ALA A 53 -10.37 -12.51 3.25
CA ALA A 53 -10.43 -11.06 3.35
C ALA A 53 -9.06 -10.42 3.14
N LEU A 54 -9.07 -9.18 2.69
CA LEU A 54 -7.90 -8.31 2.56
C LEU A 54 -8.21 -6.93 3.14
N TYR A 55 -7.17 -6.16 3.41
CA TYR A 55 -7.28 -4.77 3.87
C TYR A 55 -6.78 -3.80 2.81
N ASN A 56 -7.55 -2.73 2.61
CA ASN A 56 -7.12 -1.54 1.90
C ASN A 56 -6.70 -0.49 2.93
N LEU A 57 -5.47 0.00 2.83
CA LEU A 57 -4.93 1.05 3.70
C LEU A 57 -4.64 2.27 2.85
N ALA A 58 -5.19 3.42 3.21
CA ALA A 58 -4.93 4.69 2.56
C ALA A 58 -4.43 5.73 3.56
N ARG A 59 -3.45 6.52 3.12
CA ARG A 59 -2.90 7.65 3.87
C ARG A 59 -2.82 8.86 2.95
N ILE A 60 -3.08 10.02 3.53
CA ILE A 60 -2.94 11.30 2.87
C ILE A 60 -1.91 12.10 3.63
N GLY A 61 -1.04 12.78 2.88
CA GLY A 61 -0.08 13.72 3.44
C GLY A 61 -0.07 15.03 2.69
N ALA A 62 0.68 15.96 3.24
CA ALA A 62 0.99 17.24 2.62
C ALA A 62 1.74 17.06 1.28
N GLY A 63 1.77 18.13 0.50
CA GLY A 63 2.66 18.22 -0.65
C GLY A 63 4.13 18.26 -0.24
N VAL A 64 5.00 17.92 -1.18
CA VAL A 64 6.46 17.94 -1.00
C VAL A 64 7.12 18.86 -2.04
N PRO A 65 8.25 19.51 -1.72
CA PRO A 65 8.90 20.45 -2.62
C PRO A 65 9.47 19.79 -3.88
N ASP A 66 9.92 18.53 -3.78
CA ASP A 66 10.41 17.73 -4.91
C ASP A 66 9.66 16.38 -4.96
N PRO A 67 8.49 16.34 -5.62
CA PRO A 67 7.67 15.14 -5.69
C PRO A 67 8.32 13.99 -6.45
N GLU A 68 9.11 14.28 -7.48
CA GLU A 68 9.78 13.27 -8.27
C GLU A 68 10.88 12.58 -7.45
N ALA A 69 11.67 13.34 -6.70
CA ALA A 69 12.69 12.77 -5.82
C ALA A 69 12.09 11.91 -4.70
N ALA A 70 10.95 12.33 -4.12
CA ALA A 70 10.24 11.55 -3.11
C ALA A 70 9.79 10.19 -3.67
N VAL A 71 9.15 10.19 -4.83
CA VAL A 71 8.67 8.98 -5.53
C VAL A 71 9.82 8.05 -5.92
N ARG A 72 10.93 8.60 -6.44
CA ARG A 72 12.13 7.81 -6.75
C ARG A 72 12.78 7.22 -5.50
N THR A 73 12.74 7.91 -4.38
CA THR A 73 13.29 7.40 -3.10
C THR A 73 12.48 6.22 -2.59
N VAL A 74 11.16 6.35 -2.56
CA VAL A 74 10.25 5.26 -2.20
C VAL A 74 10.41 4.08 -3.14
N GLY A 75 10.42 4.31 -4.46
CA GLY A 75 10.54 3.24 -5.44
C GLY A 75 11.87 2.50 -5.37
N ARG A 76 12.98 3.17 -5.04
CA ARG A 76 14.26 2.49 -4.75
C ARG A 76 14.18 1.60 -3.52
N SER A 77 13.53 2.06 -2.46
CA SER A 77 13.33 1.23 -1.26
C SER A 77 12.53 -0.03 -1.59
N TRP A 78 11.42 0.12 -2.30
CA TRP A 78 10.59 -1.02 -2.68
C TRP A 78 11.31 -2.01 -3.60
N ALA A 79 12.11 -1.52 -4.54
CA ALA A 79 12.91 -2.40 -5.40
C ALA A 79 13.98 -3.17 -4.60
N ALA A 80 14.59 -2.53 -3.59
CA ALA A 80 15.53 -3.20 -2.69
C ALA A 80 14.85 -4.30 -1.84
N ASP A 81 13.59 -4.09 -1.49
CA ASP A 81 12.74 -5.07 -0.81
C ASP A 81 12.16 -6.15 -1.75
N GLY A 82 12.54 -6.12 -3.04
CA GLY A 82 12.19 -7.13 -4.03
C GLY A 82 10.84 -6.93 -4.72
N LEU A 83 10.18 -5.78 -4.55
CA LEU A 83 8.95 -5.47 -5.29
C LEU A 83 9.27 -5.16 -6.75
N THR A 84 8.33 -5.53 -7.62
CA THR A 84 8.34 -5.01 -8.99
C THR A 84 7.80 -3.59 -8.97
N VAL A 85 8.62 -2.63 -9.40
CA VAL A 85 8.32 -1.20 -9.32
C VAL A 85 8.05 -0.62 -10.72
N LYS A 86 7.00 0.20 -10.84
CA LYS A 86 6.65 0.94 -12.07
C LYS A 86 6.38 2.40 -11.74
N TYR A 87 7.02 3.30 -12.48
CA TYR A 87 6.82 4.73 -12.36
C TYR A 87 5.86 5.24 -13.42
N SER A 88 5.07 6.23 -13.07
CA SER A 88 4.16 6.93 -13.98
C SER A 88 3.95 8.37 -13.52
N GLU A 89 3.35 9.17 -14.38
CA GLU A 89 2.91 10.51 -14.05
C GLU A 89 1.39 10.61 -14.24
N SER A 90 0.75 11.43 -13.42
CA SER A 90 -0.66 11.78 -13.49
C SER A 90 -0.83 13.28 -13.22
N SER A 91 -2.05 13.77 -13.43
CA SER A 91 -2.44 15.13 -13.02
C SER A 91 -3.52 15.04 -11.97
N LEU A 92 -3.42 15.88 -10.94
CA LEU A 92 -4.49 16.10 -9.99
C LEU A 92 -5.61 16.93 -10.61
N ASN A 93 -6.77 16.98 -9.94
CA ASN A 93 -7.96 17.71 -10.43
C ASN A 93 -7.73 19.22 -10.60
N ASP A 94 -6.74 19.78 -9.88
CA ASP A 94 -6.33 21.19 -9.98
C ASP A 94 -5.30 21.44 -11.10
N GLY A 95 -4.93 20.41 -11.86
CA GLY A 95 -3.91 20.46 -12.92
C GLY A 95 -2.47 20.29 -12.43
N SER A 96 -2.24 20.17 -11.12
CA SER A 96 -0.91 19.93 -10.56
C SER A 96 -0.38 18.57 -11.01
N ARG A 97 0.89 18.51 -11.43
CA ARG A 97 1.56 17.25 -11.77
C ARG A 97 1.74 16.40 -10.51
N GLN A 98 1.46 15.12 -10.65
CA GLN A 98 1.68 14.10 -9.64
C GLN A 98 2.60 13.03 -10.21
N PHE A 99 3.64 12.70 -9.47
CA PHE A 99 4.51 11.56 -9.77
C PHE A 99 4.00 10.37 -8.97
N VAL A 100 4.00 9.20 -9.60
CA VAL A 100 3.45 7.99 -9.01
C VAL A 100 4.44 6.84 -9.14
N VAL A 101 4.58 6.07 -8.09
CA VAL A 101 5.25 4.78 -8.10
C VAL A 101 4.29 3.70 -7.62
N ASN A 102 4.25 2.61 -8.36
CA ASN A 102 3.50 1.40 -8.06
C ASN A 102 4.48 0.28 -7.73
N GLY A 103 4.25 -0.41 -6.63
CA GLY A 103 4.94 -1.61 -6.22
C GLY A 103 3.97 -2.79 -6.18
N ALA A 104 4.41 -3.97 -6.61
CA ALA A 104 3.63 -5.20 -6.54
C ALA A 104 4.52 -6.40 -6.19
N GLY A 105 3.91 -7.40 -5.55
CA GLY A 105 4.60 -8.57 -5.03
C GLY A 105 5.20 -8.35 -3.63
N GLY A 106 5.77 -9.41 -3.04
CA GLY A 106 6.33 -9.34 -1.68
C GLY A 106 5.26 -9.34 -0.58
N ALA A 107 5.44 -8.55 0.48
CA ALA A 107 4.59 -8.56 1.68
C ALA A 107 3.18 -7.96 1.48
N VAL A 108 2.97 -7.24 0.38
CA VAL A 108 1.67 -6.66 -0.02
C VAL A 108 1.26 -7.24 -1.37
N GLU A 109 -0.04 -7.17 -1.68
CA GLU A 109 -0.51 -7.48 -3.03
C GLU A 109 -0.08 -6.35 -3.98
N ARG A 110 -0.36 -5.11 -3.56
CA ARG A 110 0.04 -3.89 -4.27
C ARG A 110 0.21 -2.72 -3.31
N ILE A 111 1.04 -1.77 -3.70
CA ILE A 111 1.20 -0.49 -3.02
C ILE A 111 1.44 0.61 -4.06
N GLN A 112 0.90 1.79 -3.81
CA GLN A 112 1.03 2.95 -4.68
C GLN A 112 1.33 4.18 -3.83
N PHE A 113 2.38 4.90 -4.20
CA PHE A 113 2.73 6.18 -3.60
C PHE A 113 2.69 7.25 -4.70
N GLY A 114 1.90 8.30 -4.45
CA GLY A 114 1.81 9.46 -5.30
C GLY A 114 2.27 10.70 -4.55
N ALA A 115 3.11 11.52 -5.16
CA ALA A 115 3.54 12.80 -4.60
C ALA A 115 3.27 13.93 -5.58
N ALA A 116 2.84 15.07 -5.05
CA ALA A 116 2.74 16.34 -5.76
C ALA A 116 3.17 17.48 -4.80
N THR A 117 3.30 18.69 -5.34
CA THR A 117 3.64 19.88 -4.54
C THR A 117 2.51 20.33 -3.60
N VAL A 118 1.28 19.90 -3.87
CA VAL A 118 0.08 20.28 -3.11
C VAL A 118 -0.40 19.20 -2.13
N ARG A 119 -0.22 17.91 -2.47
CA ARG A 119 -0.68 16.77 -1.67
C ARG A 119 0.06 15.50 -2.06
N SER A 120 0.19 14.58 -1.12
CA SER A 120 0.69 13.22 -1.36
C SER A 120 -0.33 12.17 -0.93
N SER A 121 -0.28 11.00 -1.54
CA SER A 121 -1.13 9.85 -1.22
C SER A 121 -0.35 8.56 -1.19
N LEU A 122 -0.75 7.65 -0.30
CA LEU A 122 -0.23 6.30 -0.20
C LEU A 122 -1.41 5.35 -0.07
N ALA A 123 -1.45 4.32 -0.89
CA ALA A 123 -2.46 3.27 -0.83
C ALA A 123 -1.77 1.91 -0.89
N ALA A 124 -2.10 1.01 0.04
CA ALA A 124 -1.62 -0.36 0.04
C ALA A 124 -2.81 -1.32 0.12
N VAL A 125 -2.64 -2.50 -0.47
CA VAL A 125 -3.59 -3.60 -0.37
C VAL A 125 -2.83 -4.80 0.17
N SER A 126 -3.30 -5.34 1.30
CA SER A 126 -2.75 -6.58 1.84
C SER A 126 -3.01 -7.73 0.90
N ARG A 127 -2.26 -8.83 1.05
CA ARG A 127 -2.67 -10.08 0.41
C ARG A 127 -3.98 -10.58 1.01
N CYS A 128 -4.66 -11.44 0.25
CA CYS A 128 -5.80 -12.19 0.75
C CYS A 128 -5.35 -13.15 1.86
N GLY A 129 -6.03 -13.11 3.00
CA GLY A 129 -5.81 -14.01 4.13
C GLY A 129 -7.09 -14.72 4.54
N THR A 130 -6.95 -15.76 5.37
CA THR A 130 -8.10 -16.47 5.92
C THR A 130 -8.86 -15.59 6.92
N GLY A 131 -10.19 -15.62 6.86
CA GLY A 131 -11.10 -14.78 7.66
C GLY A 131 -12.21 -14.17 6.81
N ASP A 132 -13.24 -13.63 7.46
CA ASP A 132 -14.37 -12.97 6.80
C ASP A 132 -14.23 -11.44 6.94
N ALA A 133 -14.49 -10.70 5.87
CA ALA A 133 -14.50 -9.24 5.90
C ALA A 133 -15.65 -8.69 6.74
N ALA A 134 -16.77 -9.41 6.85
CA ALA A 134 -17.92 -9.01 7.66
C ALA A 134 -17.61 -9.02 9.17
N ASP A 135 -16.69 -9.87 9.61
CA ASP A 135 -16.27 -9.97 11.02
C ASP A 135 -15.25 -8.89 11.43
N LEU A 136 -14.83 -8.05 10.48
CA LEU A 136 -13.77 -7.05 10.64
C LEU A 136 -14.27 -5.60 10.66
N GLY A 137 -15.59 -5.41 10.66
CA GLY A 137 -16.29 -4.12 10.67
C GLY A 137 -16.76 -3.67 12.06
#